data_AF-A0A927CDY7-F1
#
_entry.id   AF-A0A927CDY7-F1
#
_cell.length_a   1.000
_cell.length_b   1.000
_cell.length_c   1.000
_cell.angle_alpha   90.00
_cell.angle_beta   90.00
_cell.angle_gamma   90.00
#
_symmetry.space_group_name_H-M   'P 1'
#
loop_
_entity.id
_entity.type
_entity.pdbx_description
1 polymer ?
#
loop_
_entity_poly.entity_id
_entity_poly.type
_entity_poly.pdbx_seq_one_letter_code
_entity_poly.pdbx_strand_id
1 'polypeptide(L)' 'MLGFLFNQRECKELGYVLRKELDEMLFDLKDNRLDGEVKRAIESRYTVIFRMYARLATPKDLSRYARNRNYQ' A
#
# COMPACT_ATOMS: atom_id res chain seq x y z
N MET A 1 11.18 13.61 9.35
CA MET A 1 11.19 12.33 8.61
C MET A 1 12.42 11.58 9.06
N LEU A 2 12.24 10.44 9.74
CA LEU A 2 13.35 9.54 10.08
C LEU A 2 13.69 8.73 8.82
N GLY A 3 14.94 8.79 8.37
CA GLY A 3 15.43 7.97 7.27
C GLY A 3 15.74 6.57 7.76
N PHE A 4 15.55 5.58 6.89
CA PHE A 4 16.01 4.21 7.12
C PHE A 4 17.27 3.97 6.29
N LEU A 5 18.28 3.34 6.89
CA LEU A 5 19.45 2.87 6.16
C LEU A 5 19.23 1.38 5.87
N PHE A 6 18.85 1.06 4.65
CA PHE A 6 18.66 -0.31 4.20
C PHE A 6 19.69 -0.69 3.15
N ASN A 7 20.17 -1.92 3.22
CA ASN A 7 20.92 -2.52 2.13
C ASN A 7 19.97 -2.97 0.99
N GLN A 8 20.53 -3.35 -0.16
CA GLN A 8 19.73 -3.69 -1.33
C GLN A 8 18.85 -4.95 -1.13
N ARG A 9 19.28 -5.89 -0.27
CA ARG A 9 18.49 -7.09 0.07
C ARG A 9 17.29 -6.71 0.94
N GLU A 10 17.51 -5.90 1.98
CA GLU A 10 16.45 -5.40 2.86
C GLU A 10 15.41 -4.58 2.08
N CYS A 11 15.84 -3.74 1.13
CA CYS A 11 14.92 -3.00 0.25
C CYS A 11 14.02 -3.95 -0.57
N LYS A 12 14.56 -5.07 -1.06
CA LYS A 12 13.79 -6.07 -1.81
C LYS A 12 12.80 -6.81 -0.92
N GLU A 13 13.25 -7.25 0.26
CA GLU A 13 12.41 -7.96 1.22
C GLU A 13 11.28 -7.07 1.75
N LEU A 14 11.59 -5.83 2.13
CA LEU A 14 10.59 -4.86 2.55
C LEU A 14 9.65 -4.49 1.41
N GLY A 15 10.17 -4.28 0.20
CA GLY A 15 9.35 -4.05 -1.00
C GLY A 15 8.37 -5.19 -1.27
N TYR A 16 8.81 -6.44 -1.08
CA TYR A 16 7.95 -7.61 -1.23
C TYR A 16 6.82 -7.64 -0.18
N VAL A 17 7.14 -7.41 1.10
CA VAL A 17 6.13 -7.39 2.17
C VAL A 17 5.11 -6.28 1.94
N LEU A 18 5.57 -5.06 1.66
CA LEU A 18 4.68 -3.92 1.40
C LEU A 18 3.77 -4.17 0.20
N ARG A 19 4.29 -4.79 -0.86
CA ARG A 19 3.50 -5.15 -2.02
C ARG A 19 2.39 -6.15 -1.69
N LYS A 20 2.72 -7.19 -0.91
CA LYS A 20 1.76 -8.20 -0.46
C LYS A 20 0.64 -7.57 0.37
N GLU A 21 0.98 -6.70 1.32
CA GLU A 21 -0.01 -5.98 2.13
C GLU A 21 -0.94 -5.09 1.28
N LEU A 22 -0.41 -4.45 0.23
CA LEU A 22 -1.23 -3.69 -0.71
C LEU A 22 -2.18 -4.59 -1.50
N ASP A 23 -1.71 -5.76 -1.97
CA ASP A 23 -2.54 -6.72 -2.70
C ASP A 23 -3.69 -7.24 -1.82
N GLU A 24 -3.40 -7.58 -0.54
CA GLU A 24 -4.40 -8.03 0.43
C GLU A 24 -5.44 -6.93 0.75
N MET A 25 -5.00 -5.72 1.07
CA MET A 25 -5.94 -4.61 1.34
C MET A 25 -6.78 -4.26 0.10
N LEU A 26 -6.22 -4.32 -1.10
CA LEU A 26 -7.00 -4.12 -2.33
C LEU A 26 -8.02 -5.23 -2.57
N PHE A 27 -7.71 -6.46 -2.15
CA PHE A 27 -8.65 -7.57 -2.20
C PHE A 27 -9.81 -7.32 -1.24
N ASP A 28 -9.51 -6.99 0.02
CA ASP A 28 -10.53 -6.70 1.03
C ASP A 28 -11.43 -5.54 0.59
N LEU A 29 -10.85 -4.44 0.09
CA LEU A 29 -11.62 -3.25 -0.32
C LEU A 29 -12.59 -3.47 -1.49
N LYS A 30 -12.48 -4.59 -2.22
CA LYS A 30 -13.45 -4.99 -3.24
C LYS A 30 -14.69 -5.67 -2.65
N ASP A 31 -14.65 -6.10 -1.40
CA ASP A 31 -15.80 -6.70 -0.74
C ASP A 31 -16.81 -5.62 -0.31
N ASN A 32 -17.98 -5.64 -0.95
CA ASN A 32 -19.08 -4.72 -0.66
C ASN A 32 -19.79 -5.04 0.67
N ARG A 33 -19.47 -6.18 1.30
CA ARG A 33 -20.06 -6.61 2.57
C ARG A 33 -19.31 -6.06 3.79
N LEU A 34 -18.15 -5.43 3.58
CA LEU A 34 -17.40 -4.78 4.63
C LEU A 34 -18.16 -3.60 5.22
N ASP A 35 -18.19 -3.55 6.54
CA ASP A 35 -18.70 -2.40 7.27
C ASP A 35 -17.91 -1.12 6.90
N GLY A 36 -18.62 0.01 6.84
CA GLY A 36 -18.04 1.29 6.41
C GLY A 36 -16.91 1.80 7.30
N GLU A 37 -16.92 1.50 8.61
CA GLU A 37 -15.81 1.84 9.52
C GLU A 37 -14.58 0.98 9.24
N VAL A 38 -14.77 -0.32 9.04
CA VAL A 38 -13.68 -1.25 8.70
C VAL A 38 -13.06 -0.86 7.36
N LYS A 39 -13.88 -0.52 6.36
CA LYS A 39 -13.41 -0.05 5.05
C LYS A 39 -12.54 1.20 5.19
N ARG A 40 -12.97 2.20 5.97
CA ARG A 40 -12.18 3.43 6.23
C ARG A 40 -10.88 3.13 6.95
N ALA A 41 -10.87 2.18 7.89
CA ALA A 41 -9.64 1.75 8.56
C ALA A 41 -8.64 1.12 7.59
N ILE A 42 -9.12 0.26 6.68
CA ILE A 42 -8.29 -0.36 5.63
C ILE A 42 -7.74 0.71 4.68
N GLU A 43 -8.56 1.69 4.26
CA GLU A 43 -8.09 2.79 3.39
C GLU A 43 -7.04 3.69 4.05
N SER A 44 -7.18 3.94 5.35
CA SER A 44 -6.18 4.66 6.14
C SER A 44 -4.85 3.90 6.17
N ARG A 45 -4.87 2.59 6.47
CA ARG A 45 -3.69 1.73 6.44
C ARG A 45 -3.07 1.66 5.05
N TYR A 46 -3.90 1.48 4.01
CA TYR A 46 -3.48 1.46 2.61
C TYR A 46 -2.68 2.70 2.23
N THR A 47 -3.14 3.89 2.64
CA THR A 47 -2.46 5.15 2.34
C THR A 47 -1.05 5.20 2.95
N VAL A 48 -0.87 4.67 4.16
CA VAL A 48 0.44 4.60 4.83
C VAL A 48 1.36 3.62 4.10
N ILE A 49 0.89 2.41 3.84
CA ILE A 49 1.68 1.36 3.18
C ILE A 49 2.05 1.77 1.75
N PHE A 50 1.13 2.37 0.99
CA PHE A 50 1.39 2.84 -0.36
C PHE A 50 2.51 3.90 -0.39
N ARG A 51 2.49 4.85 0.55
CA ARG A 51 3.55 5.86 0.69
C ARG A 51 4.90 5.25 1.09
N MET A 52 4.90 4.17 1.86
CA MET A 52 6.15 3.45 2.18
C MET A 52 6.66 2.71 0.94
N TYR A 53 5.81 2.00 0.21
CA TYR A 53 6.16 1.28 -1.01
C TYR A 53 6.68 2.21 -2.10
N ALA A 54 6.11 3.41 -2.23
CA ALA A 54 6.55 4.45 -3.17
C ALA A 54 7.97 4.96 -2.96
N ARG A 55 8.61 4.67 -1.81
CA ARG A 55 10.03 4.98 -1.59
C ARG A 55 10.97 3.94 -2.18
N LEU A 56 10.46 2.74 -2.50
CA LEU A 56 11.25 1.58 -2.95
C LEU A 56 10.90 1.17 -4.39
N ALA A 57 9.67 1.41 -4.82
CA ALA A 57 9.10 0.90 -6.05
C ALA A 57 9.41 1.79 -7.28
N THR A 58 9.47 1.17 -8.46
CA THR A 58 9.55 1.92 -9.71
C THR A 58 8.20 2.55 -10.06
N PRO A 59 8.16 3.59 -10.91
CA PRO A 59 6.88 4.17 -11.38
C PRO A 59 5.95 3.13 -12.03
N LYS A 60 6.52 2.14 -12.73
CA LYS A 60 5.76 1.05 -13.36
C LYS A 60 5.12 0.12 -12.33
N ASP A 61 5.77 -0.11 -11.20
CA ASP A 61 5.21 -0.93 -10.13
C ASP A 61 4.15 -0.15 -9.36
N LEU A 62 4.34 1.16 -9.19
CA LEU A 62 3.38 2.04 -8.50
C LEU A 62 2.06 2.18 -9.24
N SER A 63 2.07 2.19 -10.57
CA SER A 63 0.83 2.32 -11.36
C SER A 63 -0.16 1.19 -11.10
N ARG A 64 0.31 0.01 -10.68
CA ARG A 64 -0.55 -1.13 -10.28
C ARG A 64 -1.36 -0.86 -9.01
N TYR A 65 -0.86 0.04 -8.18
CA TYR A 65 -1.45 0.41 -6.88
C TYR A 65 -1.97 1.85 -6.90
N ALA A 66 -2.02 2.52 -8.06
CA ALA A 66 -2.61 3.85 -8.15
C ALA A 66 -4.14 3.72 -8.06
N ARG A 67 -4.73 4.16 -6.94
CA ARG A 67 -6.18 4.33 -6.82
C ARG A 67 -6.55 5.77 -7.13
N ASN A 68 -7.50 5.97 -8.04
CA ASN A 68 -8.11 7.29 -8.23
C ASN A 68 -8.83 7.67 -6.93
N ARG A 69 -8.35 8.72 -6.28
CA ARG A 69 -9.02 9.35 -5.14
C ARG A 69 -10.26 10.11 -5.65
N ASN A 70 -11.30 9.38 -6.00
CA ASN A 70 -12.62 9.97 -6.07
C ASN A 70 -13.10 10.09 -4.62
N TYR A 71 -12.80 11.24 -4.01
CA TYR A 71 -13.52 11.70 -2.84
C TYR A 71 -15.00 11.83 -3.25
N GLN A 72 -15.84 10.92 -2.77
CA GLN A 72 -17.28 11.11 -2.69
C GLN A 72 -17.64 11.38 -1.23
#